data_AF-A0A4V0HY03-F1
#
_entry.id   AF-A0A4V0HY03-F1
#
_cell.length_a   1.000
_cell.length_b   1.000
_cell.length_c   1.000
_cell.angle_alpha   90.00
_cell.angle_beta   90.00
_cell.angle_gamma   90.00
#
_symmetry.space_group_name_H-M   'P 1'
#
loop_
_entity.id
_entity.type
_entity.pdbx_description
1 polymer ?
#
loop_
_entity_poly.entity_id
_entity_poly.type
_entity_poly.pdbx_seq_one_letter_code
_entity_poly.pdbx_strand_id
1 'polypeptide(L)'
;MTVADLQKYIRGLADAIGAATKNPAKELLDVAERLAPFAQHEFTAFAEFLKLAEEYRSTGKLPEPGKKPTKQRAAKAPAAPKPPKAVPADVVALVAALQTRTLTDPALTREAVEAEVKGYEKRLSGAQWHEVTKALGYTQKPKNISEAIKTAVGHVFARRAGLERSDA
;
A
#
# COMPACT_ATOMS: atom_id res chain seq x y z
N MET A 1 13.79 5.51 17.98
CA MET A 1 15.11 5.71 17.32
C MET A 1 15.17 7.17 17.01
N THR A 2 16.20 7.87 17.48
CA THR A 2 16.27 9.33 17.38
C THR A 2 17.02 9.76 16.12
N VAL A 3 16.88 11.03 15.75
CA VAL A 3 17.71 11.60 14.68
C VAL A 3 19.19 11.61 15.09
N ALA A 4 19.52 11.72 16.39
CA ALA A 4 20.89 11.56 16.87
C ALA A 4 21.47 10.16 16.56
N ASP A 5 20.65 9.12 16.64
CA ASP A 5 21.08 7.76 16.27
C ASP A 5 21.36 7.67 14.77
N LEU A 6 20.50 8.26 13.94
CA LEU A 6 20.73 8.37 12.50
C LEU A 6 22.03 9.13 12.17
N GLN A 7 22.30 10.24 12.86
CA GLN A 7 23.55 10.99 12.68
C GLN A 7 24.78 10.15 12.97
N LYS A 8 24.74 9.32 14.02
CA LYS A 8 25.84 8.40 14.33
C LYS A 8 26.06 7.39 13.21
N TYR A 9 24.98 6.85 12.64
CA TYR A 9 25.07 5.94 11.48
C TYR A 9 25.68 6.65 10.25
N ILE A 10 25.24 7.87 9.96
CA ILE A 10 25.75 8.64 8.81
C ILE A 10 27.23 8.97 8.98
N ARG A 11 27.67 9.36 10.19
CA ARG A 11 29.08 9.60 10.49
C ARG A 11 29.92 8.32 10.38
N GLY A 12 29.44 7.21 10.94
CA GLY A 12 30.12 5.92 10.80
C GLY A 12 30.23 5.45 9.35
N LEU A 13 29.20 5.73 8.53
CA LEU A 13 29.24 5.48 7.09
C LEU A 13 30.26 6.40 6.41
N ALA A 14 30.28 7.69 6.76
CA ALA A 14 31.23 8.67 6.23
C ALA A 14 32.69 8.28 6.54
N ASP A 15 32.96 7.81 7.76
CA ASP A 15 34.28 7.32 8.17
C ASP A 15 34.69 6.08 7.36
N ALA A 16 33.75 5.14 7.16
CA ALA A 16 34.00 3.92 6.39
C ALA A 16 34.28 4.20 4.90
N ILE A 17 33.54 5.13 4.28
CA ILE A 17 33.73 5.46 2.85
C ILE A 17 34.82 6.52 2.62
N GLY A 18 35.13 7.35 3.61
CA GLY A 18 36.18 8.37 3.56
C GLY A 18 37.58 7.78 3.37
N ALA A 19 37.76 6.53 3.79
CA ALA A 19 38.95 5.74 3.49
C ALA A 19 39.10 5.42 1.98
N ALA A 20 38.01 5.43 1.20
CA ALA A 20 37.98 5.09 -0.22
C ALA A 20 37.76 6.30 -1.15
N THR A 21 36.93 7.28 -0.76
CA THR A 21 36.62 8.48 -1.57
C THR A 21 36.31 9.69 -0.68
N LYS A 22 37.00 10.83 -0.89
CA LYS A 22 36.91 12.02 -0.03
C LYS A 22 35.61 12.83 -0.20
N ASN A 23 35.06 12.89 -1.41
CA ASN A 23 33.89 13.74 -1.70
C ASN A 23 32.59 13.23 -1.06
N PRO A 24 32.22 11.94 -1.18
CA PRO A 24 30.97 11.44 -0.61
C PRO A 24 30.99 11.44 0.92
N ALA A 25 32.16 11.20 1.54
CA ALA A 25 32.32 11.26 2.98
C ALA A 25 32.03 12.68 3.53
N LYS A 26 32.51 13.72 2.83
CA LYS A 26 32.26 15.11 3.21
C LYS A 26 30.78 15.46 3.12
N GLU A 27 30.08 15.05 2.06
CA GLU A 27 28.65 15.29 1.91
C GLU A 27 27.83 14.61 3.01
N LEU A 28 28.20 13.38 3.40
CA LEU A 28 27.54 12.68 4.51
C LEU A 28 27.79 13.36 5.85
N LEU A 29 29.00 13.85 6.10
CA LEU A 29 29.29 14.64 7.32
C LEU A 29 28.48 15.94 7.33
N ASP A 30 28.41 16.66 6.21
CA ASP A 30 27.60 17.87 6.07
C ASP A 30 26.11 17.59 6.31
N VAL A 31 25.58 16.46 5.82
CA VAL A 31 24.20 16.03 6.09
C VAL A 31 24.01 15.72 7.57
N ALA A 32 24.94 15.00 8.21
CA ALA A 32 24.88 14.72 9.63
C ALA A 32 24.88 16.01 10.47
N GLU A 33 25.67 17.01 10.10
CA GLU A 33 25.67 18.33 10.75
C GLU A 33 24.36 19.08 10.57
N ARG A 34 23.78 19.08 9.36
CA ARG A 34 22.49 19.73 9.10
C ARG A 34 21.31 19.10 9.85
N LEU A 35 21.46 17.84 10.27
CA LEU A 35 20.48 17.16 11.11
C LEU A 35 20.61 17.52 12.61
N ALA A 36 21.65 18.26 13.02
CA ALA A 36 21.92 18.61 14.43
C ALA A 36 20.76 19.32 15.15
N PRO A 37 20.02 20.25 14.51
CA PRO A 37 18.86 20.88 15.14
C PRO A 37 17.76 19.89 15.50
N PHE A 38 17.74 18.71 14.85
CA PHE A 38 16.70 17.71 15.03
C PHE A 38 17.12 16.54 15.92
N ALA A 39 18.33 16.55 16.49
CA ALA A 39 18.93 15.42 17.19
C ALA A 39 18.05 14.79 18.28
N GLN A 40 17.26 15.62 18.99
CA GLN A 40 16.38 15.20 20.08
C GLN A 40 15.01 14.68 19.60
N HIS A 41 14.68 14.81 18.31
CA HIS A 41 13.41 14.34 17.79
C HIS A 41 13.43 12.83 17.53
N GLU A 42 12.32 12.18 17.85
CA GLU A 42 12.04 10.81 17.39
C GLU A 42 11.95 10.77 15.87
N PHE A 43 12.40 9.66 15.28
CA PHE A 43 12.43 9.50 13.83
C PHE A 43 11.04 9.61 13.19
N THR A 44 9.99 9.17 13.90
CA THR A 44 8.59 9.31 13.47
C THR A 44 8.18 10.78 13.37
N ALA A 45 8.50 11.60 14.39
CA ALA A 45 8.21 13.03 14.40
C ALA A 45 9.03 13.78 13.32
N PHE A 46 10.28 13.36 13.10
CA PHE A 46 11.12 13.91 12.05
C PHE A 46 10.59 13.57 10.64
N ALA A 47 10.10 12.35 10.42
CA ALA A 47 9.49 11.95 9.15
C ALA A 47 8.18 12.72 8.86
N GLU A 48 7.37 12.99 9.89
CA GLU A 48 6.20 13.87 9.76
C GLU A 48 6.60 15.30 9.43
N PHE A 49 7.65 15.83 10.08
CA PHE A 49 8.21 17.14 9.75
C PHE A 49 8.68 17.23 8.29
N LEU A 50 9.38 16.22 7.78
CA LEU A 50 9.81 16.19 6.37
C LEU A 50 8.63 16.18 5.39
N LYS A 51 7.55 15.44 5.70
CA LYS A 51 6.32 15.46 4.90
C LYS A 51 5.69 16.85 4.89
N LEU A 52 5.58 17.49 6.05
CA LEU A 52 5.05 18.84 6.17
C LEU A 52 5.92 19.87 5.43
N ALA A 53 7.24 19.71 5.49
CA ALA A 53 8.18 20.57 4.77
C ALA A 53 8.04 20.44 3.25
N GLU A 54 7.84 19.22 2.73
CA GLU A 54 7.62 18.98 1.30
C GLU A 54 6.24 19.48 0.84
N GLU A 55 5.20 19.29 1.65
CA GLU A 55 3.88 19.88 1.41
C GLU A 55 3.95 21.41 1.40
N TYR A 56 4.71 22.01 2.32
CA TYR A 56 4.94 23.45 2.33
C TYR A 56 5.69 23.92 1.08
N ARG A 57 6.75 23.21 0.69
CA ARG A 57 7.54 23.52 -0.51
C ARG A 57 6.70 23.43 -1.79
N SER A 58 5.83 22.43 -1.89
CA SER A 58 5.00 22.19 -3.08
C SER A 58 3.76 23.07 -3.17
N THR A 59 3.14 23.41 -2.03
CA THR A 59 1.86 24.14 -2.00
C THR A 59 1.95 25.58 -1.48
N GLY A 60 3.06 25.96 -0.83
CA GLY A 60 3.28 27.28 -0.22
C GLY A 60 2.44 27.56 1.03
N LYS A 61 1.74 26.56 1.59
CA LYS A 61 0.83 26.75 2.74
C LYS A 61 1.43 26.19 4.03
N LEU A 62 1.72 27.07 4.99
CA LEU A 62 2.15 26.67 6.34
C LEU A 62 0.93 26.18 7.14
N PRO A 63 1.00 25.01 7.82
CA PRO A 63 0.02 24.67 8.85
C PRO A 63 0.16 25.66 10.02
N GLU A 64 -0.92 26.35 10.41
CA GLU A 64 -0.89 27.33 11.50
C GLU A 64 -0.44 26.69 12.83
N PRO A 65 0.61 27.22 13.49
CA PRO A 65 1.09 26.69 14.76
C PRO A 65 0.12 27.10 15.88
N GLY A 66 -0.51 26.12 16.53
CA GLY A 66 -1.37 26.35 17.69
C GLY A 66 -2.71 25.62 17.66
N LYS A 67 -3.13 25.10 16.51
CA LYS A 67 -4.20 24.08 16.51
C LYS A 67 -3.56 22.77 16.96
N LYS A 68 -3.75 22.42 18.25
CA LYS A 68 -3.75 21.01 18.69
C LYS A 68 -4.36 20.19 17.55
N PRO A 69 -3.84 19.00 17.20
CA PRO A 69 -4.50 18.14 16.23
C PRO A 69 -5.81 17.66 16.87
N THR A 70 -6.84 18.51 16.88
CA THR A 70 -8.20 18.07 16.63
C THR A 70 -8.04 17.15 15.44
N LYS A 71 -8.44 15.89 15.62
CA LYS A 71 -8.75 14.96 14.53
C LYS A 71 -9.59 15.72 13.51
N GLN A 72 -8.93 16.44 12.63
CA GLN A 72 -9.53 17.28 11.63
C GLN A 72 -9.85 16.30 10.53
N ARG A 73 -11.07 15.79 10.64
CA ARG A 73 -11.97 15.48 9.54
C ARG A 73 -11.56 16.33 8.33
N ALA A 74 -10.80 15.74 7.42
CA ALA A 74 -10.13 16.44 6.34
C ALA A 74 -11.14 17.25 5.51
N ALA A 75 -10.94 18.57 5.47
CA ALA A 75 -11.58 19.44 4.50
C ALA A 75 -10.90 19.20 3.14
N LYS A 76 -11.74 19.05 2.11
CA LYS A 76 -11.39 18.62 0.74
C LYS A 76 -10.29 19.50 0.12
N ALA A 77 -9.18 18.86 -0.24
CA ALA A 77 -8.30 19.32 -1.31
C ALA A 77 -9.08 19.38 -2.66
N PRO A 78 -8.66 20.18 -3.65
CA PRO A 78 -9.15 20.05 -5.01
C PRO A 78 -8.92 18.59 -5.43
N ALA A 79 -9.97 17.93 -5.90
CA ALA A 79 -10.02 16.48 -5.99
C ALA A 79 -8.92 15.93 -6.92
N ALA A 80 -7.80 15.51 -6.35
CA ALA A 80 -7.06 14.37 -6.87
C ALA A 80 -8.08 13.21 -6.98
N PRO A 81 -8.11 12.48 -8.10
CA PRO A 81 -9.16 11.51 -8.37
C PRO A 81 -9.18 10.53 -7.21
N LYS A 82 -10.33 10.44 -6.53
CA LYS A 82 -10.56 9.44 -5.49
C LYS A 82 -10.02 8.11 -6.03
N PRO A 83 -9.20 7.33 -5.30
CA PRO A 83 -9.10 5.92 -5.62
C PRO A 83 -10.56 5.45 -5.71
N PRO A 84 -10.98 4.91 -6.87
CA PRO A 84 -12.38 4.66 -7.13
C PRO A 84 -12.94 3.92 -5.92
N LYS A 85 -14.14 4.31 -5.48
CA LYS A 85 -14.93 3.47 -4.56
C LYS A 85 -14.72 2.05 -5.05
N ALA A 86 -14.18 1.14 -4.24
CA ALA A 86 -13.98 -0.24 -4.68
C ALA A 86 -15.31 -0.69 -5.31
N VAL A 87 -15.30 -0.80 -6.63
CA VAL A 87 -16.49 -1.15 -7.40
C VAL A 87 -16.47 -2.67 -7.45
N PRO A 88 -17.62 -3.35 -7.46
CA PRO A 88 -17.69 -4.76 -7.80
C PRO A 88 -16.80 -5.14 -9.00
N ALA A 89 -16.68 -4.23 -9.99
CA ALA A 89 -15.79 -4.38 -11.14
C ALA A 89 -14.31 -4.57 -10.78
N ASP A 90 -13.79 -3.96 -9.71
CA ASP A 90 -12.39 -4.09 -9.31
C ASP A 90 -12.07 -5.51 -8.82
N VAL A 91 -12.99 -6.12 -8.07
CA VAL A 91 -12.84 -7.52 -7.63
C VAL A 91 -13.02 -8.49 -8.79
N VAL A 92 -13.92 -8.21 -9.73
CA VAL A 92 -14.06 -9.01 -10.96
C VAL A 92 -12.79 -8.92 -11.81
N ALA A 93 -12.20 -7.74 -11.97
CA ALA A 93 -10.95 -7.55 -12.68
C ALA A 93 -9.76 -8.23 -11.98
N LEU A 94 -9.72 -8.17 -10.64
CA LEU A 94 -8.73 -8.90 -9.85
C LEU A 94 -8.87 -10.41 -10.03
N VAL A 95 -10.09 -10.94 -9.95
CA VAL A 95 -10.37 -12.37 -10.18
C VAL A 95 -9.95 -12.78 -11.59
N ALA A 96 -10.19 -11.95 -12.62
CA ALA A 96 -9.73 -12.21 -13.99
C ALA A 96 -8.20 -12.16 -14.12
N ALA A 97 -7.54 -11.20 -13.46
CA ALA A 97 -6.07 -11.11 -13.46
C ALA A 97 -5.44 -12.30 -12.71
N LEU A 98 -6.02 -12.72 -11.59
CA LEU A 98 -5.62 -13.91 -10.84
C LEU A 98 -5.87 -15.18 -11.65
N GLN A 99 -6.94 -15.26 -12.44
CA GLN A 99 -7.13 -16.34 -13.41
C GLN A 99 -6.00 -16.42 -14.42
N THR A 100 -5.61 -15.29 -15.03
CA THR A 100 -4.49 -15.26 -15.98
C THR A 100 -3.18 -15.64 -15.30
N ARG A 101 -2.91 -15.12 -14.09
CA ARG A 101 -1.71 -15.49 -13.33
C ARG A 101 -1.69 -16.96 -12.94
N THR A 102 -2.84 -17.56 -12.61
CA THR A 102 -2.94 -18.99 -12.27
C THR A 102 -2.56 -19.90 -13.46
N LEU A 103 -2.64 -19.39 -14.70
CA LEU A 103 -2.21 -20.12 -15.90
C LEU A 103 -0.70 -20.01 -16.15
N THR A 104 -0.08 -18.88 -15.77
CA THR A 104 1.35 -18.63 -15.97
C THR A 104 2.22 -19.02 -14.78
N ASP A 105 1.64 -19.08 -13.58
CA ASP A 105 2.34 -19.31 -12.32
C ASP A 105 1.74 -20.52 -11.57
N PRO A 106 2.35 -21.71 -11.66
CA PRO A 106 1.87 -22.91 -10.98
C PRO A 106 2.06 -22.86 -9.45
N ALA A 107 2.83 -21.89 -8.93
CA ALA A 107 3.04 -21.71 -7.50
C ALA A 107 1.94 -20.86 -6.82
N LEU A 108 0.98 -20.34 -7.59
CA LEU A 108 -0.13 -19.57 -7.03
C LEU A 108 -1.07 -20.47 -6.22
N THR A 109 -0.93 -20.44 -4.90
CA THR A 109 -1.75 -21.24 -3.98
C THR A 109 -3.13 -20.62 -3.75
N ARG A 110 -4.11 -21.46 -3.40
CA ARG A 110 -5.46 -21.03 -3.07
C ARG A 110 -5.50 -20.01 -1.92
N GLU A 111 -4.59 -20.16 -0.96
CA GLU A 111 -4.45 -19.30 0.21
C GLU A 111 -4.00 -17.88 -0.17
N ALA A 112 -3.09 -17.74 -1.14
CA ALA A 112 -2.63 -16.45 -1.63
C ALA A 112 -3.76 -15.70 -2.36
N VAL A 113 -4.51 -16.40 -3.23
CA VAL A 113 -5.68 -15.86 -3.93
C VAL A 113 -6.76 -15.44 -2.92
N GLU A 114 -7.01 -16.26 -1.89
CA GLU A 114 -7.98 -15.94 -0.84
C GLU A 114 -7.56 -14.69 -0.05
N ALA A 115 -6.27 -14.53 0.28
CA ALA A 115 -5.77 -13.36 0.97
C ALA A 115 -5.96 -12.07 0.15
N GLU A 116 -5.70 -12.12 -1.16
CA GLU A 116 -5.91 -10.97 -2.05
C GLU A 116 -7.38 -10.57 -2.16
N VAL A 117 -8.28 -11.55 -2.31
CA VAL A 117 -9.73 -11.31 -2.40
C VAL A 117 -10.30 -10.86 -1.04
N LYS A 118 -9.81 -11.40 0.07
CA LYS A 118 -10.20 -11.01 1.45
C LYS A 118 -9.77 -9.58 1.80
N GLY A 119 -8.75 -9.03 1.14
CA GLY A 119 -8.40 -7.60 1.22
C GLY A 119 -9.56 -6.66 0.87
N TYR A 120 -10.57 -7.15 0.12
CA TYR A 120 -11.76 -6.40 -0.27
C TYR A 120 -12.98 -6.64 0.64
N GLU A 121 -12.88 -7.54 1.63
CA GLU A 121 -13.97 -7.90 2.54
C GLU A 121 -14.58 -6.67 3.24
N LYS A 122 -13.72 -5.77 3.74
CA LYS A 122 -14.13 -4.54 4.43
C LYS A 122 -14.33 -3.35 3.47
N ARG A 123 -14.01 -3.51 2.18
CA ARG A 123 -14.07 -2.45 1.16
C ARG A 123 -15.36 -2.49 0.35
N LEU A 124 -16.01 -3.66 0.28
CA LEU A 124 -17.29 -3.86 -0.40
C LEU A 124 -18.38 -4.21 0.60
N SER A 125 -19.58 -3.68 0.37
CA SER A 125 -20.79 -4.09 1.08
C SER A 125 -21.28 -5.46 0.63
N GLY A 126 -22.12 -6.12 1.43
CA GLY A 126 -22.72 -7.41 1.06
C GLY A 126 -23.53 -7.37 -0.24
N ALA A 127 -24.17 -6.23 -0.54
CA ALA A 127 -24.87 -6.03 -1.82
C ALA A 127 -23.89 -5.96 -3.01
N GLN A 128 -22.72 -5.36 -2.82
CA GLN A 128 -21.68 -5.30 -3.83
C GLN A 128 -21.02 -6.67 -4.06
N TRP A 129 -20.84 -7.48 -3.03
CA TRP A 129 -20.39 -8.88 -3.18
C TRP A 129 -21.36 -9.74 -3.98
N HIS A 130 -22.66 -9.47 -3.88
CA HIS A 130 -23.66 -10.13 -4.73
C HIS A 130 -23.52 -9.74 -6.21
N GLU A 131 -23.22 -8.47 -6.50
CA GLU A 131 -22.92 -8.03 -7.87
C GLU A 131 -21.65 -8.68 -8.42
N VAL A 132 -20.62 -8.85 -7.58
CA VAL A 132 -19.40 -9.60 -7.95
C VAL A 132 -19.74 -11.04 -8.29
N THR A 133 -20.45 -11.77 -7.44
CA THR A 133 -20.79 -13.19 -7.71
C THR A 133 -21.67 -13.34 -8.95
N LYS A 134 -22.58 -12.40 -9.19
CA LYS A 134 -23.42 -12.36 -10.40
C LYS A 134 -22.58 -12.09 -11.66
N ALA A 135 -21.62 -11.17 -11.59
CA ALA A 135 -20.71 -10.87 -12.69
C ALA A 135 -19.78 -12.06 -13.02
N LEU A 136 -19.47 -12.90 -12.03
CA LEU A 136 -18.74 -14.17 -12.21
C LEU A 136 -19.64 -15.33 -12.68
N GLY A 137 -20.90 -15.07 -13.04
CA GLY A 137 -21.82 -16.07 -13.59
C GLY A 137 -22.57 -16.91 -12.56
N TYR A 138 -22.49 -16.59 -11.26
CA TYR A 138 -23.24 -17.29 -10.22
C TYR A 138 -24.59 -16.61 -9.95
N THR A 139 -25.68 -17.35 -10.15
CA THR A 139 -27.05 -16.87 -9.91
C THR A 139 -27.47 -16.93 -8.43
N GLN A 140 -26.75 -17.71 -7.62
CA GLN A 140 -27.05 -17.84 -6.20
C GLN A 140 -26.51 -16.67 -5.39
N LYS A 141 -27.37 -16.09 -4.56
CA LYS A 141 -26.98 -15.06 -3.62
C LYS A 141 -26.14 -15.68 -2.49
N PRO A 142 -24.90 -15.22 -2.25
CA PRO A 142 -24.10 -15.72 -1.15
C PRO A 142 -24.77 -15.35 0.18
N LYS A 143 -24.81 -16.29 1.14
CA LYS A 143 -25.41 -16.08 2.47
C LYS A 143 -24.59 -15.11 3.29
N ASN A 144 -23.27 -15.06 3.07
CA ASN A 144 -22.35 -14.14 3.73
C ASN A 144 -21.16 -13.80 2.81
N ILE A 145 -20.38 -12.78 3.19
CA ILE A 145 -19.23 -12.32 2.41
C ILE A 145 -18.17 -13.41 2.25
N SER A 146 -17.97 -14.26 3.26
CA SER A 146 -17.02 -15.39 3.19
C SER A 146 -17.39 -16.39 2.09
N GLU A 147 -18.68 -16.67 1.90
CA GLU A 147 -19.18 -17.52 0.81
C GLU A 147 -18.94 -16.86 -0.55
N ALA A 148 -19.15 -15.55 -0.68
CA ALA A 148 -18.84 -14.81 -1.90
C ALA A 148 -17.34 -14.88 -2.27
N ILE A 149 -16.47 -14.74 -1.27
CA ILE A 149 -15.00 -14.86 -1.43
C ILE A 149 -14.64 -16.28 -1.88
N LYS A 150 -15.18 -17.32 -1.23
CA LYS A 150 -14.94 -18.72 -1.61
C LYS A 150 -15.40 -19.02 -3.04
N THR A 151 -16.53 -18.46 -3.46
CA THR A 151 -17.03 -18.59 -4.84
C THR A 151 -16.10 -17.89 -5.83
N ALA A 152 -15.63 -16.69 -5.52
CA ALA A 152 -14.67 -15.97 -6.36
C ALA A 152 -13.33 -16.72 -6.50
N VAL A 153 -12.77 -17.21 -5.40
CA VAL A 153 -11.56 -18.05 -5.40
C VAL A 153 -11.81 -19.35 -6.18
N GLY A 154 -12.95 -20.01 -5.98
CA GLY A 154 -13.32 -21.20 -6.73
C GLY A 154 -13.40 -20.95 -8.24
N HIS A 155 -13.93 -19.81 -8.65
CA HIS A 155 -14.00 -19.38 -10.05
C HIS A 155 -12.60 -19.17 -10.67
N VAL A 156 -11.60 -18.72 -9.89
CA VAL A 156 -10.21 -18.62 -10.35
C VAL A 156 -9.66 -19.99 -10.75
N PHE A 157 -9.85 -20.99 -9.90
CA PHE A 157 -9.30 -22.33 -10.11
C PHE A 157 -10.17 -23.23 -10.99
N ALA A 158 -11.48 -22.95 -11.15
CA ALA A 158 -12.38 -23.72 -12.00
C ALA A 158 -11.92 -23.71 -13.48
N ARG A 159 -11.30 -22.62 -13.94
CA ARG A 159 -10.78 -22.52 -15.31
C ARG A 159 -9.52 -23.37 -15.54
N ARG A 160 -8.66 -23.48 -14.53
CA ARG A 160 -7.51 -24.40 -14.54
C ARG A 160 -7.96 -25.86 -14.63
N ALA A 161 -8.95 -26.24 -13.82
CA ALA A 161 -9.53 -27.59 -13.87
C ALA A 161 -10.28 -27.90 -15.18
N GLY A 162 -10.81 -26.88 -15.86
CA GLY A 162 -11.42 -27.02 -17.18
C GLY A 162 -10.39 -27.22 -18.30
N LEU A 163 -9.27 -26.48 -18.25
CA LEU A 163 -8.19 -26.60 -19.23
C LEU A 163 -7.46 -27.96 -19.13
N GLU A 164 -7.19 -28.42 -17.90
CA GLU A 164 -6.56 -29.73 -17.65
C GLU A 164 -7.44 -30.92 -18.10
N ARG A 165 -8.75 -30.73 -18.31
CA ARG A 165 -9.63 -31.75 -18.91
C ARG A 165 -9.78 -31.67 -20.42
N SER A 166 -9.42 -30.54 -21.04
CA SER A 166 -9.41 -30.40 -22.50
C SER A 166 -8.07 -30.79 -23.13
N ASP A 167 -7.03 -30.93 -22.32
CA ASP A 167 -5.67 -31.37 -22.72
C ASP A 167 -5.39 -32.86 -22.36
N ALA A 168 -6.38 -33.57 -21.82
CA ALA A 168 -6.33 -35.00 -21.48
C ALA A 168 -7.33 -35.80 -22.34
#